data_AF-A0A3A6DVK7-F1
#
_entry.id   AF-A0A3A6DVK7-F1
#
_cell.length_a   1.000
_cell.length_b   1.000
_cell.length_c   1.000
_cell.angle_alpha   90.00
_cell.angle_beta   90.00
_cell.angle_gamma   90.00
#
_symmetry.space_group_name_H-M   'P 1'
#
loop_
_entity.id
_entity.type
_entity.pdbx_description
1 polymer ?
#
loop_
_entity_poly.entity_id
_entity_poly.type
_entity_poly.pdbx_seq_one_letter_code
_entity_poly.pdbx_strand_id
1 'polypeptide(L)'
;MKNNSPQKHAFISCLILVTGILLVVIGAMTTKEYKINLCLLIGAIVVIGGIVYHLIMMKCPYCGCSLVGYRPIPKECPKCHKKFE
;
A
#
# COMPACT_ATOMS: atom_id res chain seq x y z
N MET A 1 -1.94 7.93 22.86
CA MET A 1 -1.62 6.92 21.80
C MET A 1 -1.73 7.62 20.46
N LYS A 2 -0.74 7.44 19.57
CA LYS A 2 -0.53 8.24 18.37
C LYS A 2 -1.68 8.04 17.37
N ASN A 3 -2.36 9.13 17.06
CA ASN A 3 -3.58 9.23 16.22
C ASN A 3 -3.29 8.90 14.75
N ASN A 4 -3.11 7.61 14.43
CA ASN A 4 -2.81 7.19 13.08
C ASN A 4 -3.90 6.25 12.57
N SER A 5 -5.01 6.83 12.11
CA SER A 5 -6.10 6.05 11.53
C SER A 5 -5.57 5.15 10.40
N PRO A 6 -5.97 3.87 10.34
CA PRO A 6 -5.58 2.95 9.27
C PRO A 6 -6.06 3.48 7.91
N GLN A 7 -7.06 4.36 7.89
CA GLN A 7 -7.49 5.07 6.70
C GLN A 7 -6.43 6.03 6.15
N LYS A 8 -5.73 6.81 7.00
CA LYS A 8 -4.62 7.67 6.57
C LYS A 8 -3.46 6.82 6.02
N HIS A 9 -3.16 5.70 6.68
CA HIS A 9 -2.13 4.79 6.23
C HIS A 9 -2.49 4.07 4.92
N ALA A 10 -3.74 3.67 4.74
CA ALA A 10 -4.24 3.11 3.50
C ALA A 10 -4.18 4.13 2.36
N PHE A 11 -4.49 5.41 2.64
CA PHE A 11 -4.36 6.49 1.67
C PHE A 11 -2.90 6.74 1.25
N ILE A 12 -1.98 6.84 2.22
CA ILE A 12 -0.55 6.99 1.96
C ILE A 12 -0.02 5.78 1.16
N SER A 13 -0.42 4.57 1.54
CA SER A 13 -0.02 3.35 0.85
C SER A 13 -0.58 3.29 -0.58
N CYS A 14 -1.81 3.76 -0.80
CA CYS A 14 -2.38 3.90 -2.13
C CYS A 14 -1.56 4.84 -3.01
N LEU A 15 -1.14 6.00 -2.47
CA LEU A 15 -0.25 6.92 -3.19
C LEU A 15 1.07 6.27 -3.59
N ILE A 16 1.72 5.54 -2.67
CA ILE A 16 2.98 4.82 -2.94
C ILE A 16 2.79 3.79 -4.07
N LEU A 17 1.67 3.04 -4.04
CA LEU A 17 1.36 2.07 -5.08
C LEU A 17 1.14 2.72 -6.44
N VAL A 18 0.38 3.83 -6.50
CA VAL A 18 0.15 4.58 -7.75
C VAL A 18 1.47 5.08 -8.32
N THR A 19 2.35 5.65 -7.48
CA THR A 19 3.68 6.11 -7.91
C THR A 19 4.55 4.96 -8.42
N GLY A 20 4.54 3.81 -7.74
CA GLY A 20 5.28 2.62 -8.18
C GLY A 20 4.81 2.12 -9.55
N ILE A 21 3.49 2.04 -9.77
CA ILE A 21 2.92 1.64 -11.07
C ILE A 21 3.31 2.63 -12.17
N LEU A 22 3.24 3.93 -11.89
CA LEU A 22 3.61 4.97 -12.85
C LEU A 22 5.08 4.82 -13.31
N LEU A 23 5.99 4.54 -12.36
CA LEU A 23 7.41 4.30 -12.67
C LEU A 23 7.61 3.03 -13.51
N VAL A 24 6.89 1.95 -13.22
CA VAL A 24 6.94 0.72 -14.03
C VAL A 24 6.46 0.98 -15.46
N VAL A 25 5.36 1.72 -15.64
CA VAL A 25 4.82 2.07 -16.96
C VAL A 25 5.81 2.92 -17.74
N ILE A 26 6.41 3.96 -17.13
CA ILE A 26 7.43 4.80 -17.78
C ILE A 26 8.66 3.97 -18.16
N GLY A 27 9.10 3.08 -17.26
CA GLY A 27 10.21 2.17 -17.50
C GLY A 27 9.96 1.21 -18.68
N ALA A 28 8.74 0.68 -18.78
CA ALA A 28 8.32 -0.19 -19.89
C ALA A 28 8.21 0.56 -21.23
N MET A 29 7.74 1.82 -21.21
CA MET A 29 7.68 2.66 -22.42
C MET A 29 9.06 3.10 -22.91
N THR A 30 10.07 3.14 -22.02
CA THR A 30 11.46 3.54 -22.36
C THR A 30 12.37 2.37 -22.74
N THR A 31 11.99 1.12 -22.46
CA THR A 31 12.71 -0.06 -22.96
C THR A 31 12.45 -0.26 -24.45
N LYS A 32 13.29 0.34 -25.30
CA LYS A 32 13.36 0.02 -26.74
C LYS A 32 14.27 -1.18 -27.04
N GLU A 33 15.15 -1.52 -26.10
CA GLU A 33 16.11 -2.61 -26.19
C GLU A 33 15.93 -3.46 -24.93
N TYR A 34 15.93 -4.78 -25.06
CA TYR A 34 15.68 -5.80 -24.02
C TYR A 34 16.65 -5.78 -22.81
N LYS A 35 17.35 -4.68 -22.58
CA LYS A 35 18.10 -4.41 -21.35
C LYS A 35 17.10 -4.02 -20.26
N ILE A 36 17.10 -4.79 -19.17
CA ILE A 36 16.39 -4.45 -17.94
C ILE A 36 16.79 -3.03 -17.53
N ASN A 37 15.90 -2.08 -17.78
CA ASN A 37 16.14 -0.68 -17.46
C ASN A 37 16.14 -0.56 -15.93
N LEU A 38 17.13 0.13 -15.36
CA LEU A 38 17.25 0.34 -13.91
C LEU A 38 15.94 0.92 -13.33
N CYS A 39 15.24 1.73 -14.14
CA CYS A 39 13.93 2.29 -13.83
C CYS A 39 12.84 1.23 -13.62
N LEU A 40 12.80 0.17 -14.45
CA LEU A 40 11.88 -0.95 -14.28
C LEU A 40 12.16 -1.73 -12.99
N LEU A 41 13.44 -1.96 -12.67
CA LEU A 41 13.85 -2.65 -11.45
C LEU A 41 13.44 -1.86 -10.21
N ILE A 42 13.71 -0.55 -10.19
CA ILE A 42 13.32 0.35 -9.09
C ILE A 42 11.79 0.40 -8.96
N GLY A 43 11.07 0.56 -10.08
CA GLY A 43 9.61 0.55 -10.09
C GLY A 43 9.04 -0.73 -9.49
N ALA A 44 9.57 -1.90 -9.87
CA ALA A 44 9.15 -3.18 -9.34
C ALA A 44 9.38 -3.31 -7.82
N ILE A 45 10.54 -2.89 -7.31
CA ILE A 45 10.85 -2.91 -5.87
C ILE A 45 9.90 -1.98 -5.10
N VAL A 46 9.62 -0.79 -5.63
CA VAL A 46 8.69 0.17 -5.00
C VAL A 46 7.27 -0.39 -4.96
N VAL A 47 6.80 -1.05 -6.02
CA VAL A 47 5.49 -1.69 -6.04
C VAL A 47 5.43 -2.82 -5.01
N ILE A 48 6.43 -3.71 -4.96
CA ILE A 48 6.48 -4.81 -3.98
C ILE A 48 6.50 -4.26 -2.55
N GLY A 49 7.36 -3.27 -2.27
CA GLY A 49 7.43 -2.61 -0.97
C GLY A 49 6.12 -1.93 -0.59
N GLY A 50 5.46 -1.27 -1.54
CA GLY A 50 4.14 -0.65 -1.37
C GLY A 50 3.05 -1.66 -1.04
N ILE A 51 3.05 -2.83 -1.69
CA ILE A 51 2.10 -3.92 -1.41
C ILE A 51 2.34 -4.48 -0.01
N VAL A 52 3.60 -4.79 0.33
CA VAL A 52 3.95 -5.31 1.66
C VAL A 52 3.57 -4.31 2.75
N TYR A 53 3.88 -3.03 2.55
CA TYR A 53 3.48 -1.97 3.47
C TYR A 53 1.95 -1.88 3.60
N HIS A 54 1.22 -1.97 2.49
CA HIS A 54 -0.25 -1.99 2.49
C HIS A 54 -0.79 -3.14 3.35
N LEU A 55 -0.28 -4.35 3.16
CA LEU A 55 -0.71 -5.55 3.88
C LEU A 55 -0.40 -5.48 5.38
N ILE A 56 0.75 -4.91 5.76
CA ILE A 56 1.14 -4.73 7.17
C ILE A 56 0.25 -3.66 7.82
N MET A 57 0.01 -2.55 7.13
CA MET A 57 -0.76 -1.40 7.62
C MET A 57 -2.27 -1.64 7.64
N MET A 58 -2.78 -2.54 6.81
CA MET A 58 -4.16 -3.02 6.82
C MET A 58 -4.43 -3.99 7.98
N LYS A 59 -3.77 -3.83 9.11
CA LYS A 59 -4.06 -4.54 10.36
C LYS A 59 -4.61 -3.56 11.38
N CYS A 60 -5.57 -4.01 12.18
CA CYS A 60 -6.08 -3.22 13.28
C CYS A 60 -4.93 -2.94 14.27
N PRO A 61 -4.65 -1.67 14.61
CA PRO A 61 -3.57 -1.31 15.55
C PRO A 61 -3.84 -1.79 16.99
N TYR A 62 -5.08 -2.17 17.31
CA TYR A 62 -5.47 -2.63 18.64
C TYR A 62 -5.44 -4.15 18.81
N CYS A 63 -5.95 -4.89 17.83
CA CYS A 63 -6.12 -6.35 17.92
C CYS A 63 -5.35 -7.13 16.85
N GLY A 64 -4.60 -6.45 15.97
CA GLY A 64 -3.79 -7.08 14.93
C GLY A 64 -4.56 -7.77 13.79
N CYS A 65 -5.90 -7.72 13.81
CA CYS A 65 -6.72 -8.41 12.81
C CYS A 65 -6.60 -7.74 11.44
N SER A 66 -6.53 -8.57 10.39
CA SER A 66 -6.39 -8.08 9.03
C SER A 66 -7.71 -7.48 8.52
N LEU A 67 -7.63 -6.26 8.01
CA LEU A 67 -8.73 -5.48 7.41
C LEU A 67 -8.72 -5.58 5.87
N VAL A 68 -7.82 -6.37 5.29
CA VAL A 68 -7.59 -6.48 3.83
C VAL A 68 -8.86 -6.88 3.05
N GLY A 69 -9.81 -7.57 3.69
CA GLY A 69 -11.07 -7.99 3.08
C GLY A 69 -12.24 -7.00 3.19
N TYR A 70 -12.11 -5.91 3.94
CA TYR A 70 -13.23 -4.98 4.16
C TYR A 70 -13.12 -3.76 3.25
N ARG A 71 -14.00 -3.67 2.23
CA ARG A 71 -14.23 -2.44 1.45
C ARG A 71 -15.71 -2.03 1.52
N PRO A 72 -16.02 -0.76 1.81
CA PRO A 72 -15.10 0.33 2.20
C PRO A 72 -14.42 0.06 3.56
N ILE A 73 -13.24 0.66 3.81
CA ILE A 73 -12.49 0.47 5.08
C ILE A 73 -13.43 0.85 6.24
N PRO A 74 -13.67 -0.05 7.19
CA PRO A 74 -14.65 0.17 8.23
C PRO A 74 -14.13 1.23 9.22
N LYS A 75 -15.02 2.09 9.73
CA LYS A 75 -14.70 3.12 10.74
C LYS A 75 -14.37 2.52 12.10
N GLU A 76 -14.75 1.26 12.31
CA GLU A 76 -14.55 0.49 13.54
C GLU A 76 -13.97 -0.87 13.19
N CYS A 77 -13.18 -1.45 14.10
CA CYS A 77 -12.68 -2.80 13.87
C CYS A 77 -13.80 -3.83 14.05
N PRO A 78 -14.04 -4.73 13.08
CA PRO A 78 -15.12 -5.73 13.16
C PRO A 78 -14.93 -6.78 14.25
N LYS A 79 -13.74 -6.89 14.85
CA LYS A 79 -13.45 -7.87 15.91
C LYS A 79 -13.40 -7.25 17.30
N CYS A 80 -12.74 -6.11 17.46
CA CYS A 80 -12.61 -5.45 18.76
C CYS A 80 -13.54 -4.25 18.95
N HIS A 81 -14.34 -3.90 17.94
CA HIS A 81 -15.30 -2.78 17.94
C HIS A 81 -14.71 -1.42 18.34
N LYS A 82 -13.37 -1.30 18.38
CA LYS A 82 -12.70 -0.03 18.62
C LYS A 82 -12.78 0.84 17.36
N LYS A 83 -13.18 2.08 17.55
CA LYS A 83 -13.12 3.13 16.53
C LYS A 83 -11.67 3.41 16.16
N PHE A 84 -11.47 3.62 14.87
CA PHE A 84 -10.22 4.17 14.38
C PHE A 84 -10.31 5.70 14.48
N GLU A 85 -9.78 6.26 15.57
CA GLU A 85 -9.59 7.71 15.73
C GLU A 85 -8.58 8.25 14.70
#